data_AF-A0A838QCE9-F1
#
_entry.id   AF-A0A838QCE9-F1
#
_cell.length_a   1.000
_cell.length_b   1.000
_cell.length_c   1.000
_cell.angle_alpha   90.00
_cell.angle_beta   90.00
_cell.angle_gamma   90.00
#
_symmetry.space_group_name_H-M   'P 1'
#
loop_
_entity.id
_entity.type
_entity.pdbx_description
1 polymer ?
#
loop_
_entity_poly.entity_id
_entity_poly.type
_entity_poly.pdbx_seq_one_letter_code
_entity_poly.pdbx_strand_id
1 'polypeptide(L)'
;MREIWQILSDAGADVIISGHDHHYERFSPQTAAGVSDPVRGLRQFIVGTGGRSRYPALFAQPNTEIRADKVDGVLKMTLRASDYSWAYVKTVSGAAVDAGTARCH
;
A
#
# COMPACT_ATOMS: atom_id res chain seq x y z
N MET A 1 -14.77 -7.42 -0.12
CA MET A 1 -13.47 -8.12 -0.01
C MET A 1 -13.10 -8.57 1.41
N ARG A 2 -13.97 -8.43 2.44
CA ARG A 2 -13.61 -8.72 3.85
C ARG A 2 -13.15 -10.17 4.08
N GLU A 3 -13.80 -11.14 3.45
CA GLU A 3 -13.47 -12.57 3.61
C GLU A 3 -12.06 -12.89 3.11
N ILE A 4 -11.67 -12.37 1.94
CA ILE A 4 -10.32 -12.54 1.40
C ILE A 4 -9.26 -11.92 2.32
N TRP A 5 -9.54 -10.74 2.87
CA TRP A 5 -8.66 -10.11 3.86
C TRP A 5 -8.52 -10.94 5.12
N GLN A 6 -9.61 -11.55 5.59
CA GLN A 6 -9.56 -12.43 6.75
C GLN A 6 -8.69 -13.66 6.46
N ILE A 7 -8.87 -14.32 5.31
CA ILE A 7 -8.04 -15.45 4.90
C ILE A 7 -6.56 -15.08 4.86
N LEU A 8 -6.21 -13.92 4.29
CA LEU A 8 -4.83 -13.43 4.23
C LEU A 8 -4.26 -13.12 5.62
N SER A 9 -5.06 -12.52 6.49
CA SER A 9 -4.69 -12.24 7.88
C SER A 9 -4.44 -13.52 8.67
N ASP A 10 -5.32 -14.51 8.53
CA ASP A 10 -5.21 -15.81 9.22
C ASP A 10 -4.01 -16.62 8.70
N ALA A 11 -3.63 -16.42 7.43
CA ALA A 11 -2.45 -17.00 6.82
C ALA A 11 -1.15 -16.23 7.13
N GLY A 12 -1.21 -15.12 7.86
CA GLY A 12 -0.04 -14.32 8.25
C GLY A 12 0.58 -13.51 7.10
N ALA A 13 -0.21 -13.08 6.10
CA ALA A 13 0.29 -12.15 5.09
C ALA A 13 0.67 -10.81 5.72
N ASP A 14 1.76 -10.15 5.31
CA ASP A 14 2.13 -8.83 5.84
C ASP A 14 1.60 -7.66 5.01
N VAL A 15 1.48 -7.88 3.70
CA VAL A 15 1.28 -6.82 2.71
C VAL A 15 0.22 -7.22 1.69
N ILE A 16 -0.67 -6.27 1.39
CA ILE A 16 -1.60 -6.32 0.27
C ILE A 16 -1.21 -5.25 -0.74
N ILE A 17 -1.12 -5.64 -2.01
CA ILE A 17 -0.94 -4.71 -3.14
C ILE A 17 -2.19 -4.82 -4.02
N SER A 18 -2.86 -3.69 -4.22
CA SER A 18 -4.03 -3.59 -5.08
C SER A 18 -3.83 -2.52 -6.15
N GLY A 19 -4.43 -2.72 -7.32
CA GLY A 19 -4.52 -1.70 -8.37
C GLY A 19 -5.93 -1.11 -8.43
N HIS A 20 -6.47 -1.04 -9.65
CA HIS A 20 -7.78 -0.48 -10.00
C HIS A 20 -7.87 1.04 -9.82
N ASP A 21 -7.70 1.55 -8.60
CA ASP A 21 -7.76 2.98 -8.37
C ASP A 21 -6.51 3.69 -8.88
N HIS A 22 -6.69 4.72 -9.71
CA HIS A 22 -5.62 5.36 -10.49
C HIS A 22 -4.75 6.34 -9.68
N HIS A 23 -4.35 5.94 -8.48
CA HIS A 23 -3.47 6.69 -7.59
C HIS A 23 -2.52 5.77 -6.82
N TYR A 24 -1.59 6.37 -6.10
CA TYR A 24 -0.80 5.71 -5.07
C TYR A 24 -1.36 6.03 -3.69
N GLU A 25 -1.52 5.02 -2.85
CA GLU A 25 -1.87 5.20 -1.44
C GLU A 25 -1.27 4.10 -0.58
N ARG A 26 -0.72 4.47 0.58
CA ARG A 26 -0.29 3.52 1.61
C ARG A 26 -1.13 3.73 2.85
N PHE A 27 -1.56 2.61 3.42
CA PHE A 27 -2.31 2.56 4.66
C PHE A 27 -1.41 2.06 5.79
N SER A 28 -1.69 2.49 7.03
CA SER A 28 -1.14 1.86 8.22
C SER A 28 -1.61 0.40 8.35
N PRO A 29 -0.88 -0.46 9.08
CA PRO A 29 -1.30 -1.83 9.35
C PRO A 29 -2.71 -1.87 9.94
N GLN A 30 -3.58 -2.69 9.35
CA GLN A 30 -4.98 -2.76 9.73
C GLN A 30 -5.55 -4.18 9.63
N THR A 31 -6.54 -4.46 10.46
CA THR A 31 -7.33 -5.71 10.41
C THR A 31 -8.18 -5.77 9.14
N ALA A 32 -8.76 -6.94 8.86
CA ALA A 32 -9.73 -7.13 7.78
C ALA A 32 -10.99 -6.23 7.86
N ALA A 33 -11.26 -5.65 9.04
CA ALA A 33 -12.34 -4.69 9.26
C ALA A 33 -11.91 -3.22 9.08
N GLY A 34 -10.65 -2.96 8.71
CA GLY A 34 -10.10 -1.60 8.59
C GLY A 34 -9.81 -0.93 9.94
N VAL A 35 -9.73 -1.69 11.02
CA VAL A 35 -9.30 -1.18 12.33
C VAL A 35 -7.78 -1.24 12.40
N SER A 36 -7.13 -0.14 12.84
CA SER A 36 -5.68 -0.09 13.05
C SER A 36 -5.20 -1.22 13.96
N ASP A 37 -4.20 -1.97 13.51
CA ASP A 37 -3.52 -3.00 14.29
C ASP A 37 -2.02 -2.96 13.94
N PRO A 38 -1.20 -2.22 14.70
CA PRO A 38 0.22 -2.08 14.40
C PRO A 38 1.04 -3.35 14.66
N VAL A 39 0.46 -4.39 15.28
CA VAL A 39 1.18 -5.61 15.68
C VAL A 39 0.92 -6.75 14.69
N ARG A 40 -0.33 -6.94 14.24
CA ARG A 40 -0.72 -8.06 13.35
C ARG A 40 -1.52 -7.62 12.12
N GLY A 41 -1.67 -6.31 11.92
CA GLY A 41 -2.44 -5.78 10.80
C GLY A 41 -1.73 -5.90 9.47
N LEU A 42 -2.52 -6.07 8.41
CA LEU A 42 -2.06 -6.08 7.03
C LEU A 42 -1.76 -4.65 6.59
N ARG A 43 -0.57 -4.40 6.02
CA ARG A 43 -0.28 -3.13 5.34
C ARG A 43 -0.82 -3.17 3.92
N GLN A 44 -1.58 -2.16 3.51
CA GLN A 44 -2.07 -2.06 2.13
C GLN A 44 -1.36 -0.97 1.35
N PHE A 45 -1.09 -1.27 0.07
CA PHE A 45 -0.71 -0.32 -0.96
C PHE A 45 -1.73 -0.36 -2.11
N ILE A 46 -2.25 0.81 -2.51
CA ILE A 46 -2.89 0.99 -3.81
C ILE A 46 -1.81 1.50 -4.77
N VAL A 47 -1.65 0.82 -5.91
CA VAL A 47 -0.67 1.13 -6.96
C VAL A 47 -1.35 1.00 -8.32
N GLY A 48 -2.37 1.82 -8.61
CA GLY A 48 -3.05 1.80 -9.91
C GLY A 48 -2.51 2.82 -10.90
N THR A 49 -1.24 3.19 -10.78
CA THR A 49 -0.57 4.23 -11.57
C THR A 49 0.03 3.72 -12.89
N GLY A 50 -0.59 2.70 -13.49
CA GLY A 50 -0.12 2.02 -14.70
C GLY A 50 -0.31 2.77 -16.02
N GLY A 51 -0.74 4.04 -16.00
CA GLY A 51 -0.82 4.90 -17.18
C GLY A 51 -2.22 5.12 -17.78
N ARG A 52 -3.29 4.62 -17.15
CA ARG A 52 -4.66 4.99 -17.54
C ARG A 52 -5.00 6.41 -17.05
N SER A 53 -5.98 7.06 -17.68
CA SER A 53 -6.47 8.40 -17.34
C SER A 53 -6.77 8.54 -15.85
N ARG A 54 -6.15 9.52 -15.20
CA ARG A 54 -6.32 9.73 -13.75
C ARG A 54 -7.68 10.34 -13.42
N TYR A 55 -8.11 10.09 -12.20
CA TYR A 55 -9.20 10.79 -11.54
C TYR A 55 -8.78 11.14 -10.11
N PRO A 56 -9.36 12.18 -9.50
CA PRO A 56 -9.07 12.52 -8.12
C PRO A 56 -9.39 11.34 -7.22
N ALA A 57 -8.45 11.00 -6.32
CA ALA A 57 -8.78 10.13 -5.22
C ALA A 57 -9.85 10.81 -4.35
N LEU A 58 -10.86 10.06 -3.91
CA LEU A 58 -11.93 10.58 -3.05
C LEU A 58 -11.42 10.83 -1.63
N PHE A 59 -12.27 10.74 -0.60
CA PHE A 59 -11.86 10.99 0.78
C PHE A 59 -10.73 10.07 1.25
N ALA A 60 -9.82 10.61 2.06
CA ALA A 60 -8.84 9.80 2.78
C ALA A 60 -9.58 8.87 3.75
N GLN A 61 -9.11 7.63 3.88
CA GLN A 61 -9.62 6.72 4.88
C GLN A 61 -8.89 6.95 6.21
N PRO A 62 -9.45 6.53 7.36
CA PRO A 62 -8.83 6.75 8.66
C PRO A 62 -7.37 6.27 8.77
N ASN A 63 -7.01 5.20 8.04
CA ASN A 63 -5.69 4.59 8.09
C ASN A 63 -4.76 5.04 6.94
N THR A 64 -5.16 6.02 6.13
CA THR A 64 -4.31 6.57 5.05
C THR A 64 -3.09 7.26 5.66
N GLU A 65 -1.89 6.79 5.35
CA GLU A 65 -0.63 7.42 5.79
C GLU A 65 -0.06 8.37 4.74
N ILE A 66 -0.18 8.01 3.46
CA ILE A 66 0.24 8.85 2.35
C ILE A 66 -0.60 8.54 1.12
N ARG A 67 -0.81 9.57 0.29
CA ARG A 67 -1.54 9.48 -0.97
C ARG A 67 -0.91 10.39 -2.02
N ALA A 68 -0.81 9.91 -3.25
CA ALA A 68 -0.37 10.67 -4.41
C ALA A 68 -1.24 10.32 -5.64
N ASP A 69 -2.07 11.24 -6.08
CA ASP A 69 -2.99 11.12 -7.23
C ASP A 69 -2.53 11.91 -8.47
N LYS A 70 -1.46 12.69 -8.34
CA LYS A 70 -0.87 13.51 -9.40
C LYS A 70 0.49 13.01 -9.90
N VAL A 71 0.90 11.81 -9.51
CA VAL A 71 2.24 11.30 -9.80
C VAL A 71 2.18 9.86 -10.32
N ASP A 72 2.65 9.65 -11.55
CA ASP A 72 2.85 8.32 -12.10
C ASP A 72 4.15 7.75 -11.55
N GLY A 73 4.09 6.51 -11.14
CA GLY A 73 5.17 5.86 -10.45
C GLY A 73 4.94 4.37 -10.36
N VAL A 74 5.96 3.69 -9.85
CA VAL A 74 5.96 2.26 -9.60
C VAL A 74 6.36 2.00 -8.15
N LEU A 75 5.75 0.99 -7.55
CA LEU A 75 6.15 0.50 -6.24
C LEU A 75 7.31 -0.50 -6.42
N LYS A 76 8.47 -0.17 -5.87
CA LYS A 76 9.60 -1.09 -5.74
C LYS A 76 9.61 -1.64 -4.31
N MET A 77 9.55 -2.96 -4.17
CA MET A 77 9.69 -3.63 -2.88
C MET A 77 10.94 -4.51 -2.84
N THR A 78 11.58 -4.56 -1.67
CA THR A 78 12.61 -5.55 -1.35
C THR A 78 12.11 -6.37 -0.18
N LEU A 79 11.93 -7.67 -0.38
CA LEU A 79 11.43 -8.59 0.64
C LEU A 79 12.60 -9.37 1.25
N ARG A 80 12.60 -9.51 2.58
CA ARG A 80 13.57 -10.31 3.34
C ARG A 80 12.81 -11.25 4.28
N ALA A 81 13.54 -12.12 4.97
CA ALA A 81 12.94 -13.12 5.84
C ALA A 81 12.14 -12.53 7.02
N SER A 82 12.48 -11.33 7.49
CA SER A 82 11.88 -10.73 8.70
C SER A 82 11.41 -9.29 8.51
N ASP A 83 11.57 -8.76 7.31
CA ASP A 83 11.30 -7.35 7.00
C ASP A 83 11.13 -7.14 5.50
N TYR A 84 10.55 -6.00 5.18
CA TYR A 84 10.51 -5.48 3.83
C TYR A 84 10.81 -3.99 3.82
N SER A 85 11.28 -3.52 2.67
CA SER A 85 11.35 -2.10 2.36
C SER A 85 10.56 -1.80 1.09
N TRP A 86 10.04 -0.57 1.01
CA TRP A 86 9.34 -0.08 -0.15
C TRP A 86 9.87 1.28 -0.58
N ALA A 87 9.74 1.57 -1.87
CA ALA A 87 9.85 2.90 -2.43
C ALA A 87 8.84 3.05 -3.58
N TYR A 88 7.99 4.06 -3.51
CA TYR A 88 7.18 4.49 -4.64
C TYR A 88 7.94 5.56 -5.41
N VAL A 89 8.38 5.23 -6.62
CA VAL A 89 9.28 6.07 -7.43
C VAL A 89 8.58 6.63 -8.65
N LYS A 90 8.81 7.91 -8.95
CA LYS A 90 8.25 8.57 -10.14
C LYS A 90 8.80 7.94 -11.40
N THR A 91 7.96 7.65 -12.40
CA THR A 91 8.41 7.09 -13.68
C THR A 91 9.32 8.04 -14.46
N VAL A 92 9.07 9.35 -14.37
CA VAL A 92 9.81 10.37 -15.15
C VAL A 92 11.20 10.70 -14.59
N SER A 93 11.38 10.68 -13.26
CA SER A 93 12.61 11.15 -12.62
C SER A 93 13.31 10.10 -11.76
N GLY A 94 12.66 8.97 -11.46
CA GLY A 94 13.16 7.97 -10.52
C GLY A 94 13.18 8.43 -9.05
N ALA A 95 12.78 9.68 -8.76
CA ALA A 95 12.74 10.19 -7.41
C ALA A 95 11.67 9.47 -6.58
N ALA A 96 11.99 9.16 -5.32
CA ALA A 96 11.01 8.59 -4.40
C ALA A 96 10.00 9.65 -3.95
N VAL A 97 8.73 9.28 -3.95
CA VAL A 97 7.61 10.04 -3.35
C VAL A 97 7.30 9.52 -1.95
N ASP A 98 7.47 8.22 -1.77
CA ASP A 98 7.31 7.53 -0.49
C ASP A 98 8.36 6.44 -0.40
N ALA A 99 8.86 6.19 0.80
CA ALA A 99 9.76 5.08 1.08
C ALA A 99 9.71 4.72 2.56
N GLY A 100 10.02 3.46 2.87
CA GLY A 100 10.09 3.01 4.25
C GLY A 100 10.52 1.56 4.38
N THR A 101 10.53 1.11 5.63
CA THR A 101 10.78 -0.28 6.02
C THR A 101 9.84 -0.68 7.15
N ALA A 102 9.47 -1.95 7.19
CA ALA A 102 8.71 -2.53 8.28
C ALA A 102 9.14 -3.97 8.53
N ARG A 103 8.96 -4.43 9.76
CA ARG A 103 9.11 -5.84 10.14
C ARG A 103 7.90 -6.62 9.67
N CYS A 104 8.12 -7.89 9.33
CA CYS A 104 7.03 -8.86 9.24
C CYS A 104 6.48 -9.14 10.65
N HIS A 105 5.21 -9.49 10.74
CA HIS A 105 4.53 -9.83 12.00
C HIS A 105 4.43 -11.34 12.23
#